data_AF-A0A2Z5URC9-F1
#
_entry.id   AF-A0A2Z5URC9-F1
#
_cell.length_a   1.000
_cell.length_b   1.000
_cell.length_c   1.000
_cell.angle_alpha   90.00
_cell.angle_beta   90.00
_cell.angle_gamma   90.00
#
_symmetry.space_group_name_H-M   'P 1'
#
loop_
_entity.id
_entity.type
_entity.pdbx_description
1 polymer ?
#
loop_
_entity_poly.entity_id
_entity_poly.type
_entity_poly.pdbx_seq_one_letter_code
_entity_poly.pdbx_strand_id
1 'polypeptide(L)' 'MSQTDAAREQAFGPRAARLLGVMARVAGWRPEDFWAATPADVAAVLAGWIDESGVAGFDRAALSAMMEQFPDG' A
#
# COMPACT_ATOMS: atom_id res chain seq x y z
N MET A 1 -28.17 -9.35 -2.35
CA MET A 1 -26.74 -9.31 -1.97
C MET A 1 -26.05 -8.40 -2.97
N SER A 2 -26.09 -7.09 -2.67
CA SER A 2 -25.78 -6.03 -3.64
C SER A 2 -24.29 -5.71 -3.65
N GLN A 3 -23.78 -5.39 -4.84
CA GLN A 3 -22.38 -5.05 -5.19
C GLN A 3 -21.66 -4.05 -4.26
N THR A 4 -22.41 -3.34 -3.40
CA THR A 4 -21.94 -2.37 -2.42
C THR A 4 -21.31 -2.99 -1.15
N ASP A 5 -21.53 -4.29 -0.88
CA ASP A 5 -20.94 -5.00 0.28
C ASP A 5 -19.52 -5.51 0.00
N ALA A 6 -19.27 -5.96 -1.23
CA ALA A 6 -17.96 -6.47 -1.68
C ALA A 6 -16.86 -5.38 -1.66
N ALA A 7 -17.23 -4.10 -1.73
CA ALA A 7 -16.32 -2.98 -1.58
C ALA A 7 -15.97 -2.67 -0.11
N ARG A 8 -16.86 -3.01 0.83
CA ARG A 8 -16.61 -2.87 2.28
C ARG A 8 -15.65 -3.95 2.81
N GLU A 9 -15.57 -5.10 2.13
CA GLU A 9 -14.67 -6.21 2.46
C GLU A 9 -13.22 -6.00 2.01
N GLN A 10 -12.91 -4.97 1.22
CA GLN A 10 -11.53 -4.53 0.96
C GLN A 10 -10.95 -3.69 2.12
N ALA A 11 -11.33 -4.01 3.36
CA ALA A 11 -10.73 -3.39 4.51
C ALA A 11 -9.26 -3.83 4.56
N PHE A 12 -8.34 -2.87 4.46
CA PHE A 12 -6.93 -3.09 4.77
C PHE A 12 -6.83 -3.84 6.10
N GLY A 13 -6.25 -5.04 6.08
CA GLY A 13 -6.23 -5.91 7.26
C GLY A 13 -5.55 -5.24 8.47
N PRO A 14 -5.71 -5.78 9.69
CA PRO A 14 -5.20 -5.17 10.93
C PRO A 14 -3.70 -4.79 10.87
N ARG A 15 -2.92 -5.52 10.07
CA ARG A 15 -1.50 -5.27 9.83
C ARG A 15 -1.24 -3.99 9.01
N ALA A 16 -2.07 -3.72 8.01
CA ALA A 16 -1.96 -2.52 7.19
C ALA A 16 -2.31 -1.27 8.02
N ALA A 17 -3.33 -1.33 8.86
CA ALA A 17 -3.64 -0.24 9.81
C ALA A 17 -2.47 0.04 10.77
N ARG A 18 -1.83 -1.02 11.30
CA ARG A 18 -0.62 -0.86 12.14
C ARG A 18 0.53 -0.22 11.38
N LEU A 19 0.76 -0.64 10.13
CA LEU A 19 1.82 -0.09 9.29
C LEU A 19 1.60 1.40 8.99
N LEU A 20 0.37 1.78 8.65
CA LEU A 20 -0.02 3.18 8.44
C LEU A 20 0.16 4.02 9.70
N GLY A 21 -0.17 3.48 10.88
CA GLY A 21 0.09 4.17 12.16
C GLY A 21 1.58 4.40 12.43
N VAL A 22 2.44 3.43 12.08
CA VAL A 22 3.89 3.59 12.17
C VAL A 22 4.39 4.64 11.18
N MET A 23 3.91 4.61 9.93
CA MET A 23 4.26 5.58 8.91
C MET A 23 3.91 7.01 9.36
N ALA A 24 2.68 7.24 9.84
CA ALA A 24 2.25 8.55 10.34
C ALA A 24 3.14 9.04 11.50
N ARG A 25 3.53 8.14 12.41
CA ARG A 25 4.42 8.44 13.53
C ARG A 25 5.82 8.87 13.06
N VAL A 26 6.40 8.17 12.09
CA VAL A 26 7.74 8.46 11.56
C VAL A 26 7.73 9.73 10.70
N ALA A 27 6.67 9.94 9.91
CA ALA A 27 6.49 11.14 9.12
C ALA A 27 6.15 12.39 9.96
N GLY A 28 5.86 12.22 11.26
CA GLY A 28 5.48 13.31 12.16
C GLY A 28 4.10 13.90 11.87
N TRP A 29 3.26 13.19 11.13
CA TRP A 29 1.92 13.64 10.76
C TRP A 29 1.02 13.74 11.97
N ARG A 30 0.31 14.85 12.08
CA ARG A 30 -0.81 14.96 13.02
C ARG A 30 -2.01 14.19 12.45
N PRO A 31 -3.01 13.84 13.28
CA PRO A 31 -4.18 13.11 12.80
C PRO A 31 -4.85 13.78 11.61
N GLU A 32 -4.96 15.11 11.61
CA GLU A 32 -5.51 15.89 10.50
C GLU A 32 -4.73 15.73 9.20
N ASP A 33 -3.39 15.75 9.28
CA ASP A 33 -2.51 15.59 8.12
C ASP A 33 -2.62 14.18 7.56
N PHE A 34 -2.66 13.16 8.44
CA PHE A 34 -2.80 11.77 8.04
C PHE A 34 -4.13 11.50 7.32
N TRP A 35 -5.24 12.06 7.80
CA TRP A 35 -6.54 11.87 7.15
C TRP A 35 -6.71 12.67 5.87
N ALA A 36 -5.97 13.78 5.72
CA ALA A 36 -5.96 14.58 4.50
C ALA A 36 -5.00 14.04 3.43
N ALA A 37 -4.01 13.23 3.83
CA ALA A 37 -3.00 12.70 2.93
C ALA A 37 -3.60 11.82 1.83
N THR A 38 -3.21 12.07 0.59
CA THR A 38 -3.61 11.26 -0.56
C THR A 38 -2.67 10.05 -0.72
N PRO A 39 -3.09 9.00 -1.47
CA PRO A 39 -2.20 7.90 -1.80
C PRO A 39 -0.90 8.34 -2.50
N ALA A 40 -0.93 9.44 -3.26
CA ALA A 40 0.26 10.00 -3.91
C ALA A 40 1.23 10.60 -2.88
N ASP A 41 0.73 11.26 -1.85
CA ASP A 41 1.56 11.80 -0.76
C ASP A 41 2.23 10.68 0.04
N VAL A 42 1.49 9.60 0.30
CA VAL A 42 2.01 8.40 0.95
C VAL A 42 3.13 7.77 0.10
N ALA A 43 2.93 7.64 -1.21
CA ALA A 43 3.94 7.12 -2.11
C ALA A 43 5.20 8.01 -2.14
N ALA A 44 5.04 9.33 -2.15
CA ALA A 44 6.16 10.26 -2.13
C ALA A 44 6.99 10.17 -0.84
N VAL A 45 6.34 10.05 0.32
CA VAL A 45 7.04 9.85 1.61
C VAL A 45 7.79 8.51 1.63
N LEU A 46 7.16 7.44 1.16
CA LEU A 46 7.78 6.11 1.13
C LEU A 46 8.93 6.03 0.12
N ALA A 47 8.85 6.76 -1.00
CA ALA A 47 9.92 6.80 -2.00
C ALA A 47 11.24 7.32 -1.40
N GLY A 48 11.19 8.24 -0.43
CA GLY A 48 12.38 8.74 0.28
C GLY A 48 13.06 7.71 1.20
N TRP A 49 12.42 6.55 1.44
CA TRP A 49 13.00 5.44 2.22
C TRP A 49 13.44 4.25 1.35
N ILE A 50 13.14 4.28 0.05
CA ILE A 50 13.63 3.28 -0.89
C ILE A 50 15.04 3.70 -1.30
N ASP A 51 16.02 2.86 -0.98
CA ASP A 51 17.38 3.04 -1.48
C ASP A 51 17.40 2.79 -2.99
N GLU A 52 17.92 3.75 -3.76
CA GLU A 52 18.12 3.64 -5.21
C GLU A 52 19.08 2.48 -5.57
N SER A 53 19.92 2.07 -4.62
CA SER A 53 20.86 0.95 -4.80
C SER A 53 20.26 -0.43 -4.46
N GLY A 54 19.04 -0.48 -3.93
CA GLY A 54 18.35 -1.70 -3.56
C GLY A 54 17.88 -2.51 -4.78
N VAL A 55 17.97 -3.84 -4.70
CA VAL A 55 17.35 -4.76 -5.66
C VAL A 55 15.92 -4.30 -5.92
N ALA A 56 15.58 -4.07 -7.20
CA ALA A 56 14.26 -3.65 -7.61
C ALA A 56 13.21 -4.53 -6.91
N GLY A 57 12.39 -3.90 -6.06
CA GLY A 57 11.36 -4.59 -5.31
C GLY A 57 10.37 -5.26 -6.26
N PHE A 58 9.66 -6.27 -5.74
CA PHE A 58 8.59 -6.93 -6.48
C PHE A 58 7.52 -5.91 -6.89
N ASP A 59 7.35 -5.69 -8.20
CA ASP A 59 6.42 -4.73 -8.75
C ASP A 59 5.16 -5.41 -9.33
N ARG A 60 4.19 -4.59 -9.73
CA ARG A 60 2.93 -5.09 -10.30
C ARG A 60 3.15 -5.82 -11.62
N ALA A 61 4.15 -5.42 -12.40
CA ALA A 61 4.46 -6.06 -13.68
C ALA A 61 5.03 -7.46 -13.47
N ALA A 62 5.94 -7.63 -12.51
CA ALA A 62 6.48 -8.91 -12.08
C ALA A 62 5.39 -9.82 -11.53
N LEU A 63 4.43 -9.29 -10.75
CA LEU A 63 3.27 -10.05 -10.30
C LEU A 63 2.40 -10.52 -11.46
N SER A 64 2.06 -9.64 -12.39
CA SER A 64 1.25 -9.99 -13.57
C SER A 64 1.94 -11.05 -14.43
N ALA A 65 3.25 -10.91 -14.68
CA ALA A 65 4.02 -11.91 -15.41
C ALA A 65 4.04 -13.28 -14.70
N MET A 66 4.08 -13.28 -13.36
CA MET A 66 4.04 -14.52 -12.57
C MET A 66 2.66 -15.19 -12.63
N MET A 67 1.58 -14.41 -12.58
CA MET A 67 0.21 -14.93 -12.75
C MET A 67 -0.04 -15.50 -14.15
N GLU A 68 0.57 -14.91 -15.19
CA GLU A 68 0.53 -15.45 -16.56
C GLU A 68 1.34 -16.74 -16.70
N GLN A 69 2.48 -16.86 -16.00
CA GLN A 69 3.33 -18.05 -16.03
C GLN A 69 2.75 -19.23 -15.25
N PHE A 70 2.01 -18.96 -14.17
CA PHE A 70 1.42 -19.99 -13.31
C PHE A 70 -0.08 -19.76 -13.18
N PRO A 71 -0.87 -20.04 -14.24
CA PRO A 71 -2.31 -20.01 -14.13
C PRO A 71 -2.76 -21.13 -13.20
N ASP A 72 -3.39 -20.76 -12.09
CA ASP A 72 -3.96 -21.71 -11.13
C ASP A 72 -5.05 -22.55 -11.83
N GLY A 73 -4.73 -23.81 -12.15
CA GLY A 73 -5.61 -24.77 -12.80
C GLY A 73 -6.36 -25.67 -11.83
#